data_AF-A0A529HSH5-F1
#
_entry.id   AF-A0A529HSH5-F1
#
_cell.length_a   1.000
_cell.length_b   1.000
_cell.length_c   1.000
_cell.angle_alpha   90.00
_cell.angle_beta   90.00
_cell.angle_gamma   90.00
#
_symmetry.space_group_name_H-M   'P 1'
#
loop_
_entity.id
_entity.type
_entity.pdbx_description
1 polymer ?
#
loop_
_entity_poly.entity_id
_entity_poly.type
_entity_poly.pdbx_seq_one_letter_code
_entity_poly.pdbx_strand_id
1 'polypeptide(L)'
;MTPSFRISGAGRLKQAKTARFSFDGQAYTGVDGDTLASALLANGVHLVGRSFKYHRPRGFLSAGAEEPSALVQIVRDDARKTPNVRATVQELYDGLTANSQNRWPSLAFDVGAVNDIASPLFSAGFYYKTFMWPKAAWKSLYEPKIRAAAGLGVSPDKPDPDHYGARYAHCEVLVLGGGAAGIAAALAAAETGVRVILAD
;
A
#
# COMPACT_ATOMS: atom_id res chain seq x y z
N MET A 1 18.72 -17.47 9.72
CA MET A 1 18.29 -16.61 8.61
C MET A 1 17.48 -17.45 7.66
N THR A 2 16.20 -17.11 7.46
CA THR A 2 15.39 -17.77 6.43
C THR A 2 16.06 -17.54 5.07
N PRO A 3 16.23 -18.57 4.23
CA PRO A 3 16.82 -18.39 2.90
C PRO A 3 16.00 -17.36 2.12
N SER A 4 16.69 -16.48 1.39
CA SER A 4 16.00 -15.51 0.53
C SER A 4 15.32 -16.26 -0.62
N PHE A 5 14.09 -15.86 -0.93
CA PHE A 5 13.33 -16.34 -2.09
C PHE A 5 13.70 -15.58 -3.37
N ARG A 6 14.70 -14.70 -3.32
CA ARG A 6 15.21 -13.99 -4.49
C ARG A 6 16.00 -14.95 -5.38
N ILE A 7 15.69 -14.95 -6.67
CA ILE A 7 16.40 -15.75 -7.67
C ILE A 7 17.83 -15.21 -7.81
N SER A 8 18.82 -16.07 -7.58
CA SER A 8 20.24 -15.71 -7.69
C SER A 8 20.60 -15.27 -9.12
N GLY A 9 21.33 -14.16 -9.24
CA GLY A 9 21.84 -13.66 -10.52
C GLY A 9 20.80 -13.04 -11.48
N ALA A 10 19.53 -12.97 -11.09
CA ALA A 10 18.45 -12.41 -11.89
C ALA A 10 18.00 -11.01 -11.41
N GLY A 11 17.23 -10.31 -12.24
CA GLY A 11 16.69 -8.98 -11.94
C GLY A 11 17.65 -7.82 -12.24
N ARG A 12 17.15 -6.60 -12.03
CA ARG A 12 17.85 -5.34 -12.35
C ARG A 12 18.76 -4.82 -11.22
N LEU A 13 18.69 -5.43 -10.04
CA LEU A 13 19.28 -4.91 -8.79
C LEU A 13 20.57 -5.65 -8.36
N LYS A 14 21.39 -6.11 -9.31
CA LYS A 14 22.54 -7.02 -9.05
C LYS A 14 23.62 -6.43 -8.14
N GLN A 15 23.71 -5.10 -8.05
CA GLN A 15 24.70 -4.37 -7.26
C GLN A 15 24.05 -3.40 -6.25
N ALA A 16 22.77 -3.63 -5.96
CA ALA A 16 22.04 -2.77 -5.04
C ALA A 16 22.55 -2.92 -3.61
N LYS A 17 22.57 -1.80 -2.88
CA LYS A 17 22.93 -1.78 -1.46
C LYS A 17 21.84 -2.47 -0.65
N THR A 18 22.23 -3.06 0.47
CA THR A 18 21.27 -3.61 1.43
C THR A 18 20.42 -2.48 2.05
N ALA A 19 19.11 -2.69 2.16
CA ALA A 19 18.19 -1.81 2.88
C ALA A 19 17.47 -2.62 3.97
N ARG A 20 17.51 -2.14 5.21
CA ARG A 20 16.81 -2.77 6.35
C ARG A 20 15.43 -2.13 6.49
N PHE A 21 14.44 -2.93 6.82
CA PHE A 21 13.09 -2.43 7.04
C PHE A 21 12.37 -3.29 8.07
N SER A 22 11.20 -2.82 8.53
CA SER A 22 10.33 -3.60 9.38
C SER A 22 8.91 -3.67 8.81
N PHE A 23 8.27 -4.82 9.01
CA PHE A 23 6.87 -5.04 8.69
C PHE A 23 6.17 -5.70 9.88
N ASP A 24 5.11 -5.07 10.39
CA ASP A 24 4.40 -5.50 11.61
C ASP A 24 5.34 -5.74 12.81
N GLY A 25 6.37 -4.88 12.95
CA GLY A 25 7.37 -4.95 14.01
C GLY A 25 8.44 -6.04 13.84
N GLN A 26 8.35 -6.86 12.78
CA GLN A 26 9.39 -7.84 12.44
C GLN A 26 10.41 -7.21 11.50
N ALA A 27 11.70 -7.46 11.76
CA ALA A 27 12.80 -6.93 10.96
C ALA A 27 13.08 -7.80 9.73
N TYR A 28 13.31 -7.14 8.60
CA TYR A 28 13.60 -7.76 7.30
C TYR A 28 14.73 -7.01 6.59
N THR A 29 15.26 -7.67 5.56
CA THR A 29 16.30 -7.12 4.71
C THR A 29 15.86 -7.20 3.25
N GLY A 30 15.96 -6.09 2.52
CA GLY A 30 15.79 -6.00 1.08
C GLY A 30 17.00 -5.34 0.43
N VAL A 31 16.83 -4.88 -0.80
CA VAL A 31 17.86 -4.14 -1.52
C VAL A 31 17.32 -2.82 -2.06
N ASP A 32 18.20 -1.83 -2.22
CA ASP A 32 17.87 -0.55 -2.83
C ASP A 32 17.26 -0.74 -4.23
N GLY A 33 16.19 -0.01 -4.52
CA GLY A 33 15.36 -0.18 -5.71
C GLY A 33 14.29 -1.28 -5.63
N ASP A 34 14.20 -2.05 -4.53
CA ASP A 34 13.01 -2.84 -4.25
C ASP A 34 11.80 -1.93 -3.99
N THR A 35 10.62 -2.48 -4.23
CA THR A 35 9.39 -2.00 -3.58
C THR A 35 9.20 -2.78 -2.29
N LEU A 36 8.40 -2.26 -1.35
CA LEU A 36 8.06 -3.01 -0.14
C LEU A 36 7.47 -4.40 -0.49
N ALA A 37 6.69 -4.49 -1.58
CA ALA A 37 6.16 -5.76 -2.06
C ALA A 37 7.25 -6.74 -2.50
N SER A 38 8.19 -6.32 -3.36
CA SER A 38 9.27 -7.21 -3.82
C SER A 38 10.18 -7.64 -2.68
N ALA A 39 10.45 -6.74 -1.72
CA ALA A 39 11.24 -7.04 -0.54
C ALA A 39 10.55 -8.06 0.39
N LEU A 40 9.25 -7.92 0.63
CA LEU A 40 8.47 -8.87 1.42
C LEU A 40 8.41 -10.25 0.77
N LEU A 41 8.16 -10.31 -0.55
CA LEU A 41 8.18 -11.57 -1.32
C LEU A 41 9.57 -12.23 -1.27
N ALA A 42 10.65 -11.46 -1.38
CA ALA A 42 12.02 -11.98 -1.26
C ALA A 42 12.34 -12.57 0.13
N ASN A 43 11.55 -12.21 1.15
CA ASN A 43 11.60 -12.76 2.51
C ASN A 43 10.52 -13.83 2.78
N GLY A 44 9.77 -14.25 1.75
CA GLY A 44 8.73 -15.29 1.87
C GLY A 44 7.43 -14.81 2.52
N VAL A 45 7.21 -13.50 2.62
CA VAL A 45 5.98 -12.93 3.19
C VAL A 45 4.94 -12.80 2.08
N HIS A 46 3.89 -13.60 2.15
CA HIS A 46 2.75 -13.58 1.21
C HIS A 46 1.48 -12.99 1.81
N LEU A 47 1.30 -13.09 3.12
CA LEU A 47 0.18 -12.50 3.83
C LEU A 47 0.54 -11.08 4.22
N VAL A 48 -0.16 -10.09 3.65
CA VAL A 48 0.14 -8.66 3.87
C VAL A 48 -1.06 -7.85 4.35
N GLY A 49 -2.27 -8.40 4.23
CA GLY A 49 -3.47 -7.74 4.69
C GLY A 49 -4.65 -8.69 4.86
N ARG A 50 -5.78 -8.10 5.20
CA ARG A 50 -7.07 -8.75 5.39
C ARG A 50 -8.13 -7.99 4.60
N SER A 51 -9.10 -8.71 4.02
CA SER A 51 -10.18 -8.03 3.28
C SER A 51 -11.00 -7.13 4.21
N PHE A 52 -11.42 -5.97 3.71
CA PHE A 52 -12.03 -4.90 4.54
C PHE A 52 -13.22 -5.35 5.39
N LYS A 53 -14.00 -6.32 4.91
CA LYS A 53 -15.27 -6.74 5.53
C LYS A 53 -15.23 -8.13 6.14
N TYR A 54 -14.63 -9.07 5.41
CA TYR A 54 -14.68 -10.49 5.74
C TYR A 54 -13.38 -10.98 6.37
N HIS A 55 -12.34 -10.13 6.47
CA HIS A 55 -11.05 -10.50 7.04
C HIS A 55 -10.40 -11.72 6.37
N ARG A 56 -10.70 -11.92 5.08
CA ARG A 56 -10.06 -12.98 4.27
C ARG A 56 -8.57 -12.66 4.12
N PRO A 57 -7.67 -13.64 4.21
CA PRO A 57 -6.25 -13.47 3.92
C PRO A 57 -6.05 -12.77 2.57
N ARG A 58 -5.21 -11.73 2.53
CA ARG A 58 -4.85 -11.01 1.30
C ARG A 58 -3.34 -10.98 1.13
N GLY A 59 -2.92 -11.30 -0.10
CA GLY A 59 -1.56 -11.17 -0.59
C GLY A 59 -1.46 -10.12 -1.68
N PHE A 60 -0.29 -10.06 -2.31
CA PHE A 60 -0.07 -9.29 -3.54
C PHE A 60 -0.83 -9.93 -4.71
N LEU A 61 -1.48 -9.09 -5.51
CA LEU A 61 -2.16 -9.51 -6.74
C LEU A 61 -1.46 -8.97 -7.99
N SER A 62 -0.82 -7.80 -7.87
CA SER A 62 -0.23 -7.08 -8.99
C SER A 62 1.17 -6.53 -8.65
N ALA A 63 1.71 -5.67 -9.51
CA ALA A 63 3.08 -5.15 -9.36
C ALA A 63 3.18 -3.61 -9.53
N GLY A 64 2.06 -2.90 -9.64
CA GLY A 64 2.03 -1.45 -9.81
C GLY A 64 0.90 -0.77 -9.04
N ALA A 65 0.46 0.39 -9.55
CA ALA A 65 -0.57 1.23 -8.94
C ALA A 65 -1.97 0.58 -8.93
N GLU A 66 -2.17 -0.46 -9.74
CA GLU A 66 -3.39 -1.25 -9.83
C GLU A 66 -3.59 -2.23 -8.67
N GLU A 67 -2.63 -2.35 -7.74
CA GLU A 67 -2.69 -3.27 -6.60
C GLU A 67 -3.89 -2.97 -5.69
N PRO A 68 -4.83 -3.92 -5.52
CA PRO A 68 -6.06 -3.69 -4.76
C PRO A 68 -6.02 -4.23 -3.31
N SER A 69 -5.03 -5.06 -2.96
CA SER A 69 -5.04 -5.87 -1.73
C SER A 69 -3.92 -5.49 -0.76
N ALA A 70 -2.69 -5.31 -1.24
CA ALA A 70 -1.51 -5.06 -0.42
C ALA A 70 -1.40 -3.60 0.04
N LEU A 71 -2.39 -3.16 0.84
CA LEU A 71 -2.46 -1.83 1.43
C LEU A 71 -1.86 -1.82 2.84
N VAL A 72 -0.84 -0.99 3.04
CA VAL A 72 -0.09 -0.88 4.29
C VAL A 72 -0.10 0.55 4.82
N GLN A 73 0.19 0.70 6.10
CA GLN A 73 0.52 2.00 6.69
C GLN A 73 2.04 2.15 6.72
N ILE A 74 2.55 3.24 6.17
CA ILE A 74 3.97 3.61 6.27
C ILE A 74 4.13 4.57 7.45
N VAL A 75 5.11 4.29 8.31
CA VAL A 75 5.38 5.07 9.52
C VAL A 75 6.82 5.56 9.47
N ARG A 76 7.01 6.88 9.50
CA ARG A 76 8.34 7.50 9.66
C ARG A 76 8.53 8.04 11.08
N ASP A 77 7.49 8.66 11.62
CA ASP A 77 7.44 9.17 13.00
C ASP A 77 5.98 9.35 13.43
N ASP A 78 5.76 9.98 14.59
CA ASP A 78 4.42 10.17 15.14
C ASP A 78 3.51 11.05 14.30
N ALA A 79 4.07 12.02 13.57
CA ALA A 79 3.33 12.92 12.68
C ALA A 79 3.25 12.41 11.24
N ARG A 80 4.24 11.65 10.78
CA ARG A 80 4.34 11.12 9.43
C ARG A 80 3.90 9.66 9.37
N LYS A 81 2.57 9.45 9.27
CA LYS A 81 1.93 8.14 9.10
C LYS A 81 1.03 8.16 7.87
N THR A 82 1.36 7.40 6.83
CA THR A 82 0.55 7.37 5.61
C THR A 82 -0.19 6.04 5.52
N PRO A 83 -1.51 5.99 5.75
CA PRO A 83 -2.30 4.77 5.58
C PRO A 83 -2.57 4.48 4.10
N ASN A 84 -3.00 3.25 3.82
CA ASN A 84 -3.48 2.82 2.50
C ASN A 84 -2.47 2.98 1.36
N VAL A 85 -1.17 2.95 1.68
CA VAL A 85 -0.10 2.93 0.67
C VAL A 85 -0.05 1.54 0.05
N ARG A 86 0.03 1.47 -1.28
CA ARG A 86 0.21 0.20 -1.98
C ARG A 86 1.67 -0.23 -1.83
N ALA A 87 1.89 -1.42 -1.28
CA ALA A 87 3.25 -1.95 -1.09
C ALA A 87 4.01 -2.11 -2.42
N THR A 88 3.29 -2.26 -3.54
CA THR A 88 3.84 -2.40 -4.90
C THR A 88 4.43 -1.11 -5.47
N VAL A 89 4.09 0.06 -4.94
CA VAL A 89 4.63 1.36 -5.38
C VAL A 89 5.39 2.10 -4.28
N GLN A 90 5.40 1.57 -3.06
CA GLN A 90 6.24 2.09 -2.00
C GLN A 90 7.67 1.62 -2.24
N GLU A 91 8.54 2.55 -2.68
CA GLU A 91 9.98 2.31 -2.74
C GLU A 91 10.53 1.97 -1.37
N LEU A 92 11.39 0.95 -1.32
CA LEU A 92 12.08 0.56 -0.11
C LEU A 92 13.22 1.54 0.18
N TYR A 93 13.31 1.99 1.43
CA TYR A 93 14.46 2.76 1.93
C TYR A 93 14.94 2.16 3.26
N ASP A 94 16.22 2.38 3.60
CA ASP A 94 16.78 1.90 4.86
C ASP A 94 16.07 2.56 6.05
N GLY A 95 15.60 1.74 6.99
CA GLY A 95 14.81 2.17 8.14
C GLY A 95 13.30 2.26 7.88
N LEU A 96 12.79 1.86 6.70
CA LEU A 96 11.36 1.86 6.42
C LEU A 96 10.60 1.02 7.46
N THR A 97 9.52 1.59 8.01
CA THR A 97 8.61 0.87 8.91
C THR A 97 7.21 0.83 8.29
N ALA A 98 6.67 -0.37 8.14
CA ALA A 98 5.35 -0.62 7.58
C ALA A 98 4.50 -1.50 8.50
N ASN A 99 3.20 -1.25 8.53
CA ASN A 99 2.23 -2.04 9.29
C ASN A 99 1.11 -2.53 8.38
N SER A 100 0.68 -3.77 8.59
CA SER A 100 -0.56 -4.27 7.99
C SER A 100 -1.77 -3.57 8.59
N GLN A 101 -2.85 -3.51 7.82
CA GLN A 101 -4.07 -2.80 8.20
C GLN A 101 -5.23 -3.76 8.40
N ASN A 102 -6.23 -3.31 9.17
CA ASN A 102 -7.51 -4.02 9.38
C ASN A 102 -7.35 -5.46 9.91
N ARG A 103 -6.59 -5.61 11.00
CA ARG A 103 -6.31 -6.90 11.66
C ARG A 103 -6.31 -6.77 13.18
N TRP A 104 -6.70 -7.82 13.91
CA TRP A 104 -6.54 -7.87 15.37
C TRP A 104 -6.51 -9.31 15.95
N PRO A 105 -5.61 -9.63 16.89
CA PRO A 105 -4.50 -8.81 17.38
C PRO A 105 -3.32 -8.70 16.41
N SER A 106 -3.15 -9.66 15.50
CA SER A 106 -2.06 -9.65 14.51
C SER A 106 -2.56 -10.10 13.14
N LEU A 107 -1.73 -9.92 12.11
CA LEU A 107 -2.10 -10.31 10.76
C LEU A 107 -2.28 -11.84 10.64
N ALA A 108 -1.43 -12.61 11.29
CA ALA A 108 -1.49 -14.08 11.32
C ALA A 108 -2.67 -14.59 12.16
N PHE A 109 -2.96 -13.93 13.29
CA PHE A 109 -4.05 -14.27 14.20
C PHE A 109 -5.08 -13.13 14.20
N ASP A 110 -5.99 -13.18 13.23
CA ASP A 110 -7.06 -12.18 13.08
C ASP A 110 -8.41 -12.74 13.52
N VAL A 111 -8.93 -12.27 14.67
CA VAL A 111 -10.22 -12.70 15.21
C VAL A 111 -11.37 -12.32 14.28
N GLY A 112 -11.22 -11.24 13.52
CA GLY A 112 -12.20 -10.82 12.51
C GLY A 112 -12.44 -11.86 11.42
N ALA A 113 -11.53 -12.84 11.24
CA ALA A 113 -11.67 -13.91 10.26
C ALA A 113 -12.93 -14.77 10.44
N VAL A 114 -13.54 -14.79 11.65
CA VAL A 114 -14.83 -15.44 11.91
C VAL A 114 -15.95 -14.84 11.03
N ASN A 115 -15.83 -13.56 10.65
CA ASN A 115 -16.81 -12.90 9.76
C ASN A 115 -16.93 -13.58 8.40
N ASP A 116 -15.88 -14.28 7.94
CA ASP A 116 -15.92 -14.99 6.67
C ASP A 116 -16.93 -16.14 6.66
N ILE A 117 -17.05 -16.85 7.80
CA ILE A 117 -18.02 -17.94 7.99
C ILE A 117 -19.45 -17.41 7.85
N ALA A 118 -19.71 -16.24 8.43
CA ALA A 118 -21.01 -15.57 8.36
C ALA A 118 -21.15 -14.62 7.16
N SER A 119 -20.26 -14.69 6.17
CA SER A 119 -20.27 -13.79 5.00
C SER A 119 -21.60 -13.69 4.24
N PRO A 120 -22.45 -14.75 4.13
CA PRO A 120 -23.78 -14.62 3.51
C PRO A 120 -24.74 -13.68 4.26
N LEU A 121 -24.57 -13.55 5.58
CA LEU A 121 -25.39 -12.66 6.42
C LEU A 121 -24.94 -11.21 6.31
N PHE A 122 -23.66 -11.00 6.00
CA PHE A 122 -23.07 -9.69 5.80
C PHE A 122 -23.09 -9.30 4.31
N SER A 123 -24.27 -9.20 3.71
CA SER A 123 -24.41 -8.63 2.36
C SER A 123 -24.13 -7.11 2.36
N ALA A 124 -23.94 -6.52 1.18
CA ALA A 124 -23.76 -5.07 1.08
C ALA A 124 -24.98 -4.34 1.67
N GLY A 125 -24.75 -3.35 2.54
CA GLY A 125 -25.81 -2.57 3.18
C GLY A 125 -26.55 -3.26 4.33
N PHE A 126 -26.16 -4.48 4.77
CA PHE A 126 -26.79 -5.19 5.90
C PHE A 126 -26.94 -4.30 7.15
N TYR A 127 -25.92 -3.51 7.48
CA TYR A 127 -25.93 -2.69 8.68
C TYR A 127 -26.97 -1.56 8.66
N TYR A 128 -27.34 -1.04 7.48
CA TYR A 128 -28.44 -0.06 7.36
C TYR A 128 -29.79 -0.68 7.70
N LYS A 129 -29.99 -1.97 7.40
CA LYS A 129 -31.23 -2.67 7.71
C LYS A 129 -31.33 -3.06 9.19
N THR A 130 -30.22 -3.49 9.77
CA THR A 130 -30.21 -4.13 11.10
C THR A 130 -29.96 -3.15 12.25
N PHE A 131 -29.16 -2.10 12.04
CA PHE A 131 -28.64 -1.27 13.14
C PHE A 131 -29.11 0.19 13.14
N MET A 132 -29.97 0.61 12.19
CA MET A 132 -30.48 1.99 12.18
C MET A 132 -31.51 2.29 13.28
N TRP A 133 -32.04 1.26 13.95
CA TRP A 133 -32.98 1.40 15.05
C TRP A 133 -32.49 0.61 16.28
N PRO A 134 -32.58 1.19 17.50
CA PRO A 134 -33.02 2.54 17.82
C PRO A 134 -31.93 3.60 17.53
N LYS A 135 -32.32 4.78 17.04
CA LYS A 135 -31.40 5.86 16.62
C LYS A 135 -30.39 6.28 17.69
N ALA A 136 -30.77 6.20 18.97
CA ALA A 136 -29.87 6.54 20.08
C ALA A 136 -28.66 5.58 20.19
N ALA A 137 -28.87 4.29 19.88
CA ALA A 137 -27.81 3.28 19.91
C ALA A 137 -26.89 3.38 18.68
N TRP A 138 -27.34 3.98 17.58
CA TRP A 138 -26.52 4.19 16.38
C TRP A 138 -25.25 4.97 16.72
N LYS A 139 -25.38 6.16 17.33
CA LYS A 139 -24.25 7.04 17.63
C LYS A 139 -23.28 6.45 18.66
N SER A 140 -23.78 5.78 19.69
CA SER A 140 -22.98 5.38 20.86
C SER A 140 -22.47 3.95 20.81
N LEU A 141 -23.14 3.05 20.08
CA LEU A 141 -22.84 1.61 20.10
C LEU A 141 -22.51 1.06 18.71
N TYR A 142 -23.39 1.26 17.74
CA TYR A 142 -23.25 0.60 16.43
C TYR A 142 -22.22 1.29 15.55
N GLU A 143 -22.33 2.61 15.35
CA GLU A 143 -21.45 3.36 14.45
C GLU A 143 -19.97 3.26 14.86
N PRO A 144 -19.56 3.46 16.13
CA PRO A 144 -18.15 3.39 16.50
C PRO A 144 -17.55 1.99 16.25
N LYS A 145 -18.29 0.94 16.59
CA LYS A 145 -17.84 -0.45 16.39
C LYS A 145 -17.79 -0.83 14.91
N ILE A 146 -18.80 -0.44 14.12
CA ILE A 146 -18.83 -0.70 12.68
C ILE A 146 -17.70 0.06 11.99
N ARG A 147 -17.45 1.33 12.34
CA ARG A 147 -16.35 2.12 11.78
C ARG A 147 -14.99 1.54 12.14
N ALA A 148 -14.81 1.08 13.38
CA ALA A 148 -13.58 0.43 13.81
C ALA A 148 -13.35 -0.90 13.07
N ALA A 149 -14.41 -1.67 12.79
CA ALA A 149 -14.32 -2.95 12.11
C ALA A 149 -14.24 -2.86 10.57
N ALA A 150 -14.77 -1.79 9.97
CA ALA A 150 -14.81 -1.61 8.51
C ALA A 150 -13.83 -0.56 7.98
N GLY A 151 -13.16 0.20 8.86
CA GLY A 151 -12.16 1.19 8.50
C GLY A 151 -10.84 0.58 8.05
N LEU A 152 -10.22 1.17 7.04
CA LEU A 152 -8.89 0.78 6.55
C LEU A 152 -7.85 1.87 6.85
N GLY A 153 -6.87 1.49 7.65
CA GLY A 153 -5.76 2.36 8.04
C GLY A 153 -6.11 3.38 9.12
N VAL A 154 -5.07 3.99 9.69
CA VAL A 154 -5.19 5.04 10.71
C VAL A 154 -4.51 6.29 10.17
N SER A 155 -5.24 7.40 10.15
CA SER A 155 -4.70 8.70 9.73
C SER A 155 -3.86 9.33 10.86
N PRO A 156 -2.85 10.16 10.54
CA PRO A 156 -2.14 10.95 11.54
C PRO A 156 -3.08 11.83 12.38
N ASP A 157 -2.73 12.02 13.63
CA ASP A 157 -3.40 12.93 14.58
C ASP A 157 -2.57 14.18 14.92
N LYS A 158 -1.35 14.26 14.38
CA LYS A 158 -0.45 15.42 14.51
C LYS A 158 -0.47 16.27 13.24
N PRO A 159 -0.16 17.58 13.34
CA PRO A 159 0.04 18.42 12.18
C PRO A 159 1.10 17.84 11.24
N ASP A 160 0.83 17.88 9.94
CA ASP A 160 1.77 17.45 8.92
C ASP A 160 3.00 18.40 8.90
N PRO A 161 4.22 17.91 9.19
CA PRO A 161 5.43 18.72 9.20
C PRO A 161 6.07 18.90 7.81
N ASP A 162 5.55 18.25 6.76
CA ASP A 162 6.16 18.31 5.43
C ASP A 162 5.78 19.59 4.67
N HIS A 163 6.67 20.05 3.80
CA HIS A 163 6.47 21.23 2.96
C HIS A 163 6.24 20.83 1.51
N TYR A 164 5.18 21.39 0.91
CA TYR A 164 4.78 21.09 -0.45
C TYR A 164 4.92 22.35 -1.33
N GLY A 165 5.51 22.18 -2.52
CA GLY A 165 5.71 23.26 -3.49
C GLY A 165 5.06 22.93 -4.83
N ALA A 166 4.70 23.97 -5.58
CA ALA A 166 4.22 23.85 -6.96
C ALA A 166 5.28 24.39 -7.93
N ARG A 167 5.36 23.79 -9.13
CA ARG A 167 6.17 24.28 -10.24
C ARG A 167 5.30 24.37 -11.49
N TYR A 168 5.57 25.36 -12.32
CA TYR A 168 4.87 25.61 -13.57
C TYR A 168 5.89 25.61 -14.71
N ALA A 169 5.59 24.88 -15.78
CA ALA A 169 6.46 24.77 -16.95
C ALA A 169 5.62 24.71 -18.23
N HIS A 170 6.18 25.21 -19.32
CA HIS A 170 5.60 25.11 -20.67
C HIS A 170 6.42 24.17 -21.52
N CYS A 171 5.75 23.36 -22.34
CA CYS A 171 6.34 22.52 -23.37
C CYS A 171 5.47 22.60 -24.63
N GLU A 172 6.05 22.31 -25.78
CA GLU A 172 5.29 22.16 -27.02
C GLU A 172 4.64 20.76 -27.08
N VAL A 173 5.31 19.74 -26.53
CA VAL A 173 4.82 18.36 -26.48
C VAL A 173 4.93 17.79 -25.07
N LEU A 174 3.81 17.32 -24.53
CA LEU A 174 3.74 16.55 -23.29
C LEU A 174 3.46 15.08 -23.64
N VAL A 175 4.36 14.19 -23.24
CA VAL A 175 4.20 12.73 -23.39
C VAL A 175 3.90 12.13 -22.02
N LEU A 176 2.82 11.34 -21.94
CA LEU A 176 2.39 10.65 -20.72
C LEU A 176 2.68 9.15 -20.84
N GLY A 177 3.54 8.63 -19.96
CA GLY A 177 3.98 7.23 -19.91
C GLY A 177 5.37 7.03 -20.52
N GLY A 178 6.29 6.48 -19.73
CA GLY A 178 7.69 6.20 -20.06
C GLY A 178 7.93 4.83 -20.70
N GLY A 179 6.88 4.19 -21.23
CA GLY A 179 7.00 2.94 -21.97
C GLY A 179 7.66 3.11 -23.35
N ALA A 180 7.84 2.02 -24.09
CA ALA A 180 8.48 2.05 -25.42
C ALA A 180 7.83 3.05 -26.39
N ALA A 181 6.50 3.13 -26.40
CA ALA A 181 5.75 4.08 -27.22
C ALA A 181 6.00 5.54 -26.81
N GLY A 182 6.01 5.83 -25.50
CA GLY A 182 6.22 7.18 -25.00
C GLY A 182 7.65 7.66 -25.20
N ILE A 183 8.65 6.79 -24.96
CA ILE A 183 10.05 7.11 -25.25
C ILE A 183 10.25 7.37 -26.75
N ALA A 184 9.68 6.54 -27.63
CA ALA A 184 9.77 6.76 -29.08
C ALA A 184 9.11 8.07 -29.51
N ALA A 185 7.93 8.39 -28.97
CA ALA A 185 7.23 9.65 -29.26
C ALA A 185 8.00 10.87 -28.74
N ALA A 186 8.54 10.78 -27.52
CA ALA A 186 9.33 11.84 -26.91
C ALA A 186 10.62 12.11 -27.68
N LEU A 187 11.31 11.05 -28.12
CA LEU A 187 12.51 11.15 -28.94
C LEU A 187 12.20 11.80 -30.30
N ALA A 188 11.19 11.30 -31.01
CA ALA A 188 10.81 11.86 -32.32
C ALA A 188 10.40 13.33 -32.22
N ALA A 189 9.68 13.73 -31.17
CA ALA A 189 9.37 15.14 -30.92
C ALA A 189 10.63 15.96 -30.62
N ALA A 190 11.51 15.47 -29.74
CA ALA A 190 12.73 16.18 -29.35
C ALA A 190 13.69 16.41 -30.53
N GLU A 191 13.77 15.48 -31.48
CA GLU A 191 14.59 15.61 -32.71
C GLU A 191 14.13 16.76 -33.63
N THR A 192 12.90 17.25 -33.48
CA THR A 192 12.42 18.46 -34.18
C THR A 192 12.88 19.77 -33.53
N GLY A 193 13.54 19.70 -32.36
CA GLY A 193 14.05 20.85 -31.62
C GLY A 193 13.04 21.53 -30.69
N VAL A 194 11.83 20.97 -30.52
CA VAL A 194 10.82 21.49 -29.59
C VAL A 194 11.07 21.04 -28.15
N ARG A 195 10.53 21.76 -27.16
CA ARG A 195 10.61 21.37 -25.75
C ARG A 195 9.61 20.26 -25.49
N VAL A 196 10.12 19.13 -25.03
CA VAL A 196 9.33 17.95 -24.68
C VAL A 196 9.39 17.72 -23.18
N ILE A 197 8.25 17.43 -22.57
CA ILE A 197 8.17 16.89 -21.21
C ILE A 197 7.65 15.45 -21.31
N LEU A 198 8.38 14.50 -20.72
CA LEU A 198 7.94 13.11 -20.53
C LEU A 198 7.62 12.91 -19.03
N ALA A 199 6.43 12.42 -18.72
CA ALA A 199 5.99 12.12 -17.35
C ALA A 199 5.49 10.68 -17.23
N ASP A 200 6.03 9.92 -16.26
CA ASP A 200 5.68 8.52 -15.93
C ASP A 200 5.52 8.36 -14.42
#